data_AF-A0A1H7MT35-F1
#
_entry.id   AF-A0A1H7MT35-F1
#
_cell.length_a   1.000
_cell.length_b   1.000
_cell.length_c   1.000
_cell.angle_alpha   90.00
_cell.angle_beta   90.00
_cell.angle_gamma   90.00
#
_symmetry.space_group_name_H-M   'P 1'
#
loop_
_entity.id
_entity.type
_entity.pdbx_description
1 polymer ?
#
loop_
_entity_poly.entity_id
_entity_poly.type
_entity_poly.pdbx_seq_one_letter_code
_entity_poly.pdbx_strand_id
1 'polypeptide(L)'
;MALSRNRPLLARTNKASAYLIADPHTDNVDALEPLAQVVSKTSGIIPGLFARPHPDDATQQQVGWSESVRLSIDYKNGQLWLLIDPDVWIWPLRARQDAREFLDKRRADRYNKKYNELLDAWRQIILGTGALNAEISVSAFSEGDETENPVFLIGSRTAFSRRLVV
;
A
#
# COMPACT_ATOMS: atom_id res chain seq x y z
N MET A 1 -12.48 -2.79 1.00
CA MET A 1 -11.67 -3.95 0.55
C MET A 1 -11.34 -4.80 1.77
N ALA A 2 -11.37 -6.13 1.69
CA ALA A 2 -11.14 -7.00 2.86
C ALA A 2 -9.81 -6.73 3.58
N LEU A 3 -8.74 -6.52 2.81
CA LEU A 3 -7.39 -6.25 3.34
C LEU A 3 -7.22 -4.89 4.05
N SER A 4 -8.16 -3.96 3.93
CA SER A 4 -8.12 -2.68 4.67
C SER A 4 -9.06 -2.65 5.88
N ARG A 5 -9.87 -3.69 6.10
CA ARG A 5 -10.88 -3.69 7.16
C ARG A 5 -10.18 -3.67 8.53
N ASN A 6 -10.65 -2.78 9.42
CA ASN A 6 -10.09 -2.58 10.76
C ASN A 6 -8.60 -2.23 10.80
N ARG A 7 -8.07 -1.64 9.72
CA ARG A 7 -6.68 -1.19 9.61
C ARG A 7 -6.66 0.30 9.28
N PRO A 8 -5.60 1.03 9.66
CA PRO A 8 -5.43 2.46 9.36
C PRO A 8 -5.09 2.71 7.88
N LEU A 9 -5.88 2.13 6.96
CA LEU A 9 -5.62 2.09 5.53
C LEU A 9 -6.85 2.50 4.73
N LEU A 10 -6.65 3.40 3.78
CA LEU A 10 -7.62 3.71 2.74
C LEU A 10 -7.41 2.75 1.57
N ALA A 11 -8.50 2.11 1.10
CA ALA A 11 -8.49 1.29 -0.09
C ALA A 11 -8.96 2.09 -1.31
N ARG A 12 -8.19 2.04 -2.39
CA ARG A 12 -8.58 2.57 -3.71
C ARG A 12 -8.39 1.50 -4.75
N THR A 13 -9.31 1.38 -5.69
CA THR A 13 -9.21 0.43 -6.79
C THR A 13 -9.38 1.15 -8.11
N ASN A 14 -8.71 0.64 -9.13
CA ASN A 14 -9.01 0.95 -10.52
C ASN A 14 -9.18 -0.37 -11.29
N LYS A 15 -9.41 -0.30 -12.59
CA LYS A 15 -9.66 -1.49 -13.42
C LYS A 15 -8.53 -2.52 -13.40
N ALA A 16 -7.29 -2.12 -13.09
CA ALA A 16 -6.11 -2.96 -13.21
C ALA A 16 -5.40 -3.25 -11.88
N SER A 17 -5.71 -2.53 -10.80
CA SER A 17 -4.96 -2.60 -9.55
C SER A 17 -5.76 -2.10 -8.35
N ALA A 18 -5.43 -2.67 -7.18
CA ALA A 18 -5.84 -2.15 -5.90
C ALA A 18 -4.67 -1.42 -5.23
N TYR A 19 -4.97 -0.43 -4.41
CA TYR A 19 -4.02 0.32 -3.62
C TYR A 19 -4.50 0.34 -2.18
N LEU A 20 -3.59 0.07 -1.27
CA LEU A 20 -3.73 0.40 0.15
C LEU A 20 -2.88 1.62 0.42
N ILE A 21 -3.44 2.60 1.11
CA ILE A 21 -2.80 3.88 1.36
C ILE A 21 -2.84 4.10 2.86
N ALA A 22 -1.70 4.46 3.47
CA ALA A 22 -1.69 4.82 4.89
C ALA A 22 -2.63 6.01 5.11
N ASP A 23 -3.60 5.86 6.02
CA ASP A 23 -4.60 6.89 6.25
C ASP A 23 -3.99 8.07 7.04
N PRO A 24 -3.88 9.28 6.44
CA PRO A 24 -3.31 10.44 7.12
C PRO A 24 -4.18 10.95 8.28
N HIS A 25 -5.43 10.51 8.39
CA HIS A 25 -6.40 10.97 9.39
C HIS A 25 -6.76 9.89 10.42
N THR A 26 -6.01 8.80 10.48
CA THR A 26 -6.28 7.72 11.43
C THR A 26 -5.91 8.08 12.85
N ASP A 27 -6.75 7.68 13.81
CA ASP A 27 -6.44 7.76 15.24
C ASP A 27 -5.50 6.62 15.69
N ASN A 28 -5.42 5.53 14.93
CA ASN A 28 -4.56 4.37 15.23
C ASN A 28 -3.21 4.49 14.49
N VAL A 29 -2.42 5.48 14.89
CA VAL A 29 -1.11 5.76 14.28
C VAL A 29 -0.10 4.65 14.58
N ASP A 30 -0.21 3.99 15.74
CA ASP A 30 0.69 2.92 16.17
C ASP A 30 0.64 1.71 15.22
N ALA A 31 -0.52 1.42 14.63
CA ALA A 31 -0.64 0.38 13.62
C ALA A 31 0.13 0.68 12.30
N LEU A 32 0.61 1.92 12.10
CA LEU A 32 1.51 2.31 11.00
C LEU A 32 2.98 2.41 11.42
N GLU A 33 3.31 2.11 12.68
CA GLU A 33 4.68 2.18 13.22
C GLU A 33 5.71 1.41 12.37
N PRO A 34 5.46 0.17 11.89
CA PRO A 34 6.43 -0.55 11.07
C PRO A 34 6.85 0.23 9.82
N LEU A 35 5.94 1.02 9.25
CA LEU A 35 6.21 1.85 8.08
C LEU A 35 6.93 3.15 8.49
N ALA A 36 6.50 3.78 9.58
CA ALA A 36 7.10 4.99 10.11
C ALA A 36 8.58 4.79 10.50
N GLN A 37 8.94 3.61 11.03
CA GLN A 37 10.34 3.27 11.35
C GLN A 37 11.25 3.26 10.10
N VAL A 38 10.71 2.92 8.93
CA VAL A 38 11.50 2.85 7.68
C VAL A 38 11.57 4.19 6.95
N VAL A 39 10.48 4.97 6.96
CA VAL A 39 10.37 6.18 6.14
C VAL A 39 10.20 7.50 6.92
N SER A 40 10.23 7.43 8.24
CA SER A 40 10.05 8.51 9.24
C SER A 40 8.69 9.19 9.25
N LYS A 41 8.09 9.46 8.08
CA LYS A 41 6.73 10.01 7.92
C LYS A 41 5.95 9.12 6.96
N THR A 42 4.71 8.81 7.29
CA THR A 42 3.84 8.00 6.43
C THR A 42 2.98 8.85 5.51
N SER A 43 2.79 10.14 5.81
CA SER A 43 1.99 11.06 5.00
C SER A 43 2.39 12.52 5.24
N GLY A 44 1.84 13.42 4.41
CA GLY A 44 1.99 14.85 4.58
C GLY A 44 1.51 15.68 3.39
N ILE A 45 1.82 16.97 3.43
CA ILE A 45 1.62 17.91 2.32
C ILE A 45 2.95 18.11 1.57
N ILE A 46 2.88 18.39 0.26
CA ILE A 46 4.03 18.81 -0.53
C ILE A 46 4.09 20.35 -0.49
N PRO A 47 5.07 20.96 0.21
CA PRO A 47 5.12 22.41 0.36
C PRO A 47 5.22 23.12 -0.99
N GLY A 48 4.41 24.17 -1.17
CA GLY A 48 4.41 24.98 -2.39
C GLY A 48 3.78 24.32 -3.62
N LEU A 49 3.31 23.08 -3.53
CA LEU A 49 2.65 22.40 -4.64
C LEU A 49 1.13 22.42 -4.49
N PHE A 50 0.47 23.01 -5.47
CA PHE A 50 -0.98 23.07 -5.58
C PHE A 50 -1.43 22.41 -6.88
N ALA A 51 -2.49 21.61 -6.81
CA ALA A 51 -3.11 21.06 -8.00
C ALA A 51 -3.74 22.19 -8.82
N ARG A 52 -3.54 22.15 -10.14
CA ARG A 52 -4.21 23.08 -11.07
C ARG A 52 -5.72 23.05 -10.84
N PRO A 53 -6.51 24.09 -11.11
CA PRO A 53 -7.98 23.98 -11.04
C PRO A 53 -8.53 22.90 -11.99
N HIS A 54 -9.63 22.24 -11.63
CA HIS A 54 -10.37 21.31 -12.51
C HIS A 54 -11.66 22.01 -12.98
N PRO A 55 -12.21 21.71 -14.17
CA PRO A 55 -13.49 22.28 -14.60
C PRO A 55 -14.63 22.10 -13.58
N ASP A 56 -14.63 20.97 -12.88
CA ASP A 56 -15.62 20.63 -11.85
C ASP A 56 -15.29 21.20 -10.45
N ASP A 57 -14.08 21.71 -10.25
CA ASP A 57 -13.64 22.29 -8.98
C ASP A 57 -12.60 23.39 -9.23
N ALA A 58 -13.07 24.63 -9.18
CA ALA A 58 -12.28 25.83 -9.44
C ALA A 58 -11.26 26.14 -8.32
N THR A 59 -11.29 25.41 -7.20
CA THR A 59 -10.38 25.67 -6.08
C THR A 59 -8.99 25.07 -6.34
N GLN A 60 -7.95 25.87 -6.04
CA GLN A 60 -6.59 25.33 -5.95
C GLN A 60 -6.50 24.47 -4.69
N GLN A 61 -6.23 23.18 -4.88
CA GLN A 61 -6.12 22.22 -3.78
C GLN A 61 -4.65 21.98 -3.46
N GLN A 62 -4.28 22.06 -2.19
CA GLN A 62 -2.93 21.72 -1.75
C GLN A 62 -2.65 20.24 -1.99
N VAL A 63 -1.47 19.93 -2.53
CA VAL A 63 -1.12 18.55 -2.87
C VAL A 63 -0.66 17.80 -1.62
N GLY A 64 -1.37 16.72 -1.31
CA GLY A 64 -1.04 15.78 -0.25
C GLY A 64 -0.38 14.53 -0.78
N TRP A 65 0.33 13.81 0.09
CA TRP A 65 0.91 12.51 -0.19
C TRP A 65 0.74 11.56 1.00
N SER A 66 0.76 10.27 0.71
CA SER A 66 0.87 9.22 1.71
C SER A 66 1.58 8.00 1.14
N GLU A 67 2.32 7.30 1.97
CA GLU A 67 2.87 5.99 1.63
C GLU A 67 1.73 5.06 1.25
N SER A 68 1.95 4.31 0.17
CA SER A 68 0.95 3.39 -0.33
C SER A 68 1.61 2.12 -0.81
N VAL A 69 0.76 1.16 -1.16
CA VAL A 69 1.21 -0.08 -1.74
C VAL A 69 0.19 -0.54 -2.76
N ARG A 70 0.70 -0.85 -3.95
CA ARG A 70 -0.07 -1.43 -5.03
C ARG A 70 -0.16 -2.93 -4.81
N LEU A 71 -1.37 -3.45 -4.94
CA LEU A 71 -1.68 -4.86 -4.85
C LEU A 71 -2.09 -5.38 -6.23
N SER A 72 -1.55 -6.53 -6.59
CA SER A 72 -1.96 -7.31 -7.75
C SER A 72 -1.84 -8.80 -7.46
N ILE A 73 -2.50 -9.61 -8.25
CA ILE A 73 -2.42 -11.07 -8.15
C ILE A 73 -1.73 -11.58 -9.40
N ASP A 74 -0.82 -12.52 -9.23
CA ASP A 74 -0.10 -13.17 -10.32
C ASP A 74 -0.14 -14.69 -10.13
N TYR A 75 -0.08 -15.46 -11.21
CA TYR A 75 -0.05 -16.92 -11.17
C TYR A 75 1.29 -17.43 -11.69
N LYS A 76 2.10 -17.99 -10.79
CA LYS A 76 3.45 -18.47 -11.09
C LYS A 76 3.73 -19.77 -10.35
N ASN A 77 4.41 -20.69 -11.03
CA ASN A 77 4.81 -22.00 -10.51
C ASN A 77 3.64 -22.80 -9.91
N GLY A 78 2.47 -22.74 -10.56
CA GLY A 78 1.28 -23.46 -10.11
C GLY A 78 0.54 -22.81 -8.93
N GLN A 79 0.96 -21.63 -8.48
CA GLN A 79 0.43 -20.96 -7.29
C GLN A 79 0.03 -19.51 -7.58
N LEU A 80 -1.00 -19.02 -6.87
CA LEU A 80 -1.38 -17.61 -6.85
C LEU A 80 -0.51 -16.84 -5.85
N TRP A 81 0.00 -15.70 -6.28
CA TRP A 81 0.83 -14.81 -5.50
C TRP A 81 0.16 -13.46 -5.36
N LEU A 82 0.03 -12.99 -4.12
CA LEU A 82 -0.27 -11.59 -3.85
C LEU A 82 1.03 -10.78 -4.00
N LEU A 83 1.09 -9.95 -5.04
CA LEU A 83 2.20 -9.03 -5.25
C LEU A 83 1.93 -7.70 -4.53
N ILE A 84 2.93 -7.23 -3.82
CA ILE A 84 2.94 -6.01 -3.03
C ILE A 84 4.06 -5.13 -3.60
N ASP A 85 3.72 -3.94 -4.09
CA ASP A 85 4.67 -2.98 -4.66
C ASP A 85 4.55 -1.62 -3.96
N PRO A 86 5.47 -1.29 -3.02
CA PRO A 86 5.46 -0.04 -2.27
C PRO A 86 5.55 1.19 -3.19
N ASP A 87 4.58 2.10 -3.05
CA ASP A 87 4.44 3.32 -3.82
C ASP A 87 4.20 4.51 -2.86
N VAL A 88 3.98 5.69 -3.41
CA VAL A 88 3.53 6.90 -2.71
C VAL A 88 2.30 7.40 -3.45
N TRP A 89 1.17 7.47 -2.76
CA TRP A 89 -0.07 8.01 -3.28
C TRP A 89 -0.05 9.54 -3.21
N ILE A 90 -0.62 10.20 -4.23
CA ILE A 90 -0.72 11.66 -4.34
C ILE A 90 -2.19 12.05 -4.43
N TRP A 91 -2.59 13.05 -3.63
CA TRP A 91 -3.90 13.68 -3.73
C TRP A 91 -3.78 15.17 -4.12
N PRO A 92 -4.63 15.67 -5.02
CA PRO A 92 -5.49 14.88 -5.93
C PRO A 92 -4.65 14.10 -6.95
N LEU A 93 -5.20 12.99 -7.49
CA LEU A 93 -4.45 12.07 -8.37
C LEU A 93 -3.83 12.76 -9.60
N ARG A 94 -4.53 13.75 -10.15
CA ARG A 94 -4.07 14.57 -11.28
C ARG A 94 -2.78 15.34 -11.02
N ALA A 95 -2.50 15.69 -9.75
CA ALA A 95 -1.29 16.38 -9.35
C ALA A 95 -0.06 15.45 -9.28
N ARG A 96 -0.22 14.13 -9.49
CA ARG A 96 0.89 13.17 -9.45
C ARG A 96 1.99 13.51 -10.45
N GLN A 97 1.62 14.01 -11.64
CA GLN A 97 2.61 14.40 -12.66
C GLN A 97 3.42 15.63 -12.21
N ASP A 98 2.75 16.63 -11.63
CA ASP A 98 3.40 17.82 -11.09
C ASP A 98 4.27 17.49 -9.84
N ALA A 99 3.93 16.42 -9.11
CA ALA A 99 4.68 15.94 -7.93
C ALA A 99 5.89 15.04 -8.26
N ARG A 100 6.30 14.91 -9.53
CA ARG A 100 7.34 13.95 -9.95
C ARG A 100 8.66 14.11 -9.20
N GLU A 101 9.16 15.35 -9.06
CA GLU A 101 10.43 15.61 -8.36
C GLU A 101 10.36 15.18 -6.89
N PHE A 102 9.22 15.41 -6.23
CA PHE A 102 8.98 14.94 -4.88
C PHE A 102 9.00 13.41 -4.79
N LEU A 103 8.30 12.74 -5.71
CA LEU A 103 8.26 11.27 -5.77
C LEU A 103 9.65 10.67 -6.01
N ASP A 104 10.42 11.25 -6.92
CA ASP A 104 11.78 10.82 -7.24
C ASP A 104 12.68 10.95 -5.99
N LYS A 105 12.68 12.11 -5.32
CA LYS A 105 13.44 12.31 -4.07
C LYS A 105 13.01 11.35 -2.96
N ARG A 106 11.70 11.11 -2.82
CA ARG A 106 11.14 10.25 -1.76
C ARG A 106 11.46 8.78 -1.96
N ARG A 107 11.69 8.36 -3.21
CA ARG A 107 12.05 6.98 -3.57
C ARG A 107 13.55 6.80 -3.81
N ALA A 108 14.33 7.88 -3.91
CA ALA A 108 15.73 7.85 -4.28
C ALA A 108 16.59 6.95 -3.38
N ASP A 109 16.25 6.84 -2.10
CA ASP A 109 16.98 6.04 -1.12
C ASP A 109 16.39 4.64 -0.86
N ARG A 110 15.36 4.23 -1.63
CA ARG A 110 14.74 2.90 -1.55
C ARG A 110 15.59 1.84 -2.26
N TYR A 111 16.86 1.78 -1.90
CA TYR A 111 17.75 0.69 -2.30
C TYR A 111 17.28 -0.63 -1.68
N ASN A 112 17.83 -1.76 -2.15
CA ASN A 112 17.39 -3.11 -1.80
C ASN A 112 17.11 -3.33 -0.30
N LYS A 113 17.98 -2.82 0.58
CA LYS A 113 17.80 -2.95 2.04
C LYS A 113 16.51 -2.24 2.51
N LYS A 114 16.39 -0.95 2.21
CA LYS A 114 15.22 -0.15 2.61
C LYS A 114 13.94 -0.60 1.91
N TYR A 115 14.03 -1.05 0.66
CA TYR A 115 12.90 -1.61 -0.07
C TYR A 115 12.41 -2.92 0.55
N ASN A 116 13.32 -3.81 0.99
CA ASN A 116 12.94 -5.02 1.72
C ASN A 116 12.28 -4.69 3.07
N GLU A 117 12.83 -3.71 3.81
CA GLU A 117 12.23 -3.23 5.06
C GLU A 117 10.81 -2.66 4.82
N LEU A 118 10.60 -1.94 3.72
CA LEU A 118 9.28 -1.47 3.29
C LEU A 118 8.32 -2.61 2.99
N LEU A 119 8.78 -3.65 2.28
CA LEU A 119 7.97 -4.83 1.98
C LEU A 119 7.55 -5.55 3.26
N ASP A 120 8.49 -5.72 4.20
CA ASP A 120 8.21 -6.33 5.49
C ASP A 120 7.22 -5.49 6.31
N ALA A 121 7.38 -4.18 6.35
CA ALA A 121 6.45 -3.27 7.01
C ALA A 121 5.03 -3.37 6.41
N TRP A 122 4.91 -3.33 5.09
CA TRP A 122 3.62 -3.48 4.42
C TRP A 122 3.01 -4.86 4.63
N ARG A 123 3.81 -5.93 4.62
CA ARG A 123 3.33 -7.27 4.98
C ARG A 123 2.73 -7.28 6.38
N GLN A 124 3.43 -6.72 7.37
CA GLN A 124 2.96 -6.69 8.75
C GLN A 124 1.63 -5.93 8.88
N ILE A 125 1.53 -4.78 8.24
CA ILE A 125 0.34 -3.93 8.25
C ILE A 125 -0.83 -4.62 7.53
N ILE A 126 -0.61 -5.15 6.34
CA ILE A 126 -1.65 -5.80 5.52
C ILE A 126 -2.13 -7.10 6.16
N LEU A 127 -1.23 -7.88 6.77
CA LEU A 127 -1.61 -9.15 7.38
C LEU A 127 -2.08 -8.96 8.83
N GLY A 128 -1.74 -7.85 9.47
CA GLY A 128 -2.00 -7.61 10.89
C GLY A 128 -1.15 -8.48 11.82
N THR A 129 -0.03 -9.03 11.34
CA THR A 129 0.85 -9.90 12.13
C THR A 129 2.31 -9.79 11.68
N GLY A 130 3.21 -9.80 12.67
CA GLY A 130 4.66 -9.92 12.48
C GLY A 130 5.16 -11.35 12.32
N ALA A 131 4.31 -12.35 12.60
CA ALA A 131 4.70 -13.74 12.60
C ALA A 131 5.03 -14.25 11.19
N LEU A 132 6.16 -14.95 11.09
CA LEU A 132 6.54 -15.66 9.86
C LEU A 132 5.73 -16.96 9.75
N ASN A 133 5.38 -17.34 8.52
CA ASN A 133 4.58 -18.52 8.21
C ASN A 133 3.16 -18.53 8.84
N ALA A 134 2.67 -17.38 9.28
CA ALA A 134 1.26 -17.22 9.59
C ALA A 134 0.40 -17.31 8.31
N GLU A 135 -0.77 -17.90 8.44
CA GLU A 135 -1.85 -17.84 7.46
C GLU A 135 -2.94 -16.94 8.00
N ILE A 136 -3.47 -16.07 7.14
CA ILE A 136 -4.65 -15.28 7.46
C ILE A 136 -5.80 -15.65 6.54
N SER A 137 -6.99 -15.71 7.12
CA SER A 137 -8.23 -15.86 6.37
C SER A 137 -8.81 -14.48 6.07
N VAL A 138 -9.15 -14.23 4.81
CA VAL A 138 -9.84 -13.01 4.39
C VAL A 138 -11.09 -13.35 3.59
N SER A 139 -12.17 -12.66 3.91
CA SER A 139 -13.48 -12.80 3.26
C SER A 139 -13.94 -11.44 2.74
N ALA A 140 -14.68 -11.46 1.63
CA ALA A 140 -15.19 -10.22 1.03
C ALA A 140 -16.20 -9.53 1.97
N PHE A 141 -17.05 -10.31 2.64
CA PHE A 141 -18.11 -9.84 3.52
C PHE A 141 -17.86 -10.27 4.98
N SER A 142 -18.53 -9.61 5.93
CA SER A 142 -18.45 -9.91 7.37
C SER A 142 -19.35 -11.06 7.79
N GLU A 143 -20.35 -11.38 6.97
CA GLU A 143 -21.39 -12.38 7.20
C GLU A 143 -21.66 -13.15 5.90
N GLY A 144 -22.41 -14.25 5.98
CA GLY A 144 -22.67 -15.17 4.87
C GLY A 144 -21.95 -16.52 5.05
N ASP A 145 -22.48 -17.56 4.42
CA ASP A 145 -21.85 -18.89 4.41
C ASP A 145 -20.69 -18.97 3.42
N GLU A 146 -19.98 -20.11 3.37
CA GLU A 146 -18.82 -20.28 2.47
C GLU A 146 -19.18 -20.19 0.97
N THR A 147 -20.44 -20.44 0.61
CA THR A 147 -20.92 -20.36 -0.78
C THR A 147 -21.15 -18.92 -1.19
N GLU A 148 -21.72 -18.12 -0.29
CA GLU A 148 -22.05 -16.71 -0.51
C GLU A 148 -20.86 -15.77 -0.24
N ASN A 149 -19.93 -16.17 0.63
CA ASN A 149 -18.79 -15.37 1.07
C ASN A 149 -17.50 -16.20 1.08
N PRO A 150 -16.87 -16.40 -0.09
CA PRO A 150 -15.67 -17.21 -0.20
C PRO A 150 -14.54 -16.67 0.68
N VAL A 151 -13.84 -17.59 1.34
CA VAL A 151 -12.70 -17.32 2.20
C VAL A 151 -11.41 -17.62 1.45
N PHE A 152 -10.49 -16.67 1.46
CA PHE A 152 -9.16 -16.81 0.89
C PHE A 152 -8.13 -16.94 2.01
N LEU A 153 -7.21 -17.88 1.87
CA LEU A 153 -6.06 -18.02 2.76
C LEU A 153 -4.85 -17.32 2.14
N ILE A 154 -4.20 -16.45 2.93
CA ILE A 154 -2.99 -15.74 2.52
C ILE A 154 -1.88 -16.13 3.48
N GLY A 155 -0.85 -16.79 2.94
CA GLY A 155 0.38 -17.06 3.68
C GLY A 155 1.28 -15.82 3.77
N SER A 156 1.88 -15.59 4.93
CA SER A 156 2.86 -14.52 5.18
C SER A 156 4.25 -14.81 4.61
N ARG A 157 4.48 -16.03 4.08
CA ARG A 157 5.76 -16.42 3.49
C ARG A 157 5.95 -15.70 2.15
N THR A 158 6.95 -14.82 2.10
CA THR A 158 7.33 -14.12 0.86
C THR A 158 8.10 -15.04 -0.08
N ALA A 159 7.84 -14.95 -1.38
CA ALA A 159 8.72 -15.55 -2.38
C ALA A 159 10.03 -14.78 -2.42
N PHE A 160 11.15 -15.50 -2.40
CA PHE A 160 12.47 -14.91 -2.51
C PHE A 160 13.15 -15.42 -3.78
N SER A 161 13.48 -14.50 -4.69
CA SER A 161 14.25 -14.81 -5.89
C SER A 161 15.71 -14.44 -5.65
N ARG A 162 16.60 -15.43 -5.56
CA ARG A 162 18.05 -15.19 -5.66
C ARG A 162 18.47 -15.31 -7.12
N ARG A 163 19.43 -14.48 -7.53
CA ARG A 163 20.18 -14.72 -8.75
C ARG A 163 20.87 -16.09 -8.61
N LEU A 164 20.61 -16.98 -9.56
CA LEU A 164 21.35 -18.24 -9.71
C LEU A 164 22.83 -17.89 -9.84
N VAL A 165 23.64 -18.32 -8.87
CA VAL A 165 25.09 -18.35 -9.02
C VAL A 165 25.36 -19.57 -9.88
N VAL A 166 25.49 -19.35 -11.19
CA VAL A 166 26.01 -20.32 -12.16
C VAL A 166 27.45 -19.96 -12.43
#